data_AF-A0A523KIR0-F1
#
_entry.id   AF-A0A523KIR0-F1
#
_cell.length_a   1.000
_cell.length_b   1.000
_cell.length_c   1.000
_cell.angle_alpha   90.00
_cell.angle_beta   90.00
_cell.angle_gamma   90.00
#
_symmetry.space_group_name_H-M   'P 1'
#
loop_
_entity.id
_entity.type
_entity.pdbx_description
1 polymer ?
#
loop_
_entity_poly.entity_id
_entity_poly.type
_entity_poly.pdbx_seq_one_letter_code
_entity_poly.pdbx_strand_id
1 'polypeptide(L)'
;MLQRRGWRWAAGLAVSALVGCASTPAPLQTLLPSLLPGDTDPKQGFETVTSLEASKLLPDALRHGPYHTVHDTVESDGYMWIYTISSEFGEFRAYGDDLLRIRVGEIAALATLREMSSGSEFTEALAATAKSPFIAAWKLVTNPVRTITGIPRGAANALRRATDLSRGERSQFEDGALASLFGFERDKRRLAHQLGVDPYSSNPALQQELNRIAWVTTMGSLPTRLLPFGGDEAPPPMSAGLGTERVGDMILDYPPEDMRRINRIELSVMGVSDEVRREFIGHPWYSPLRQSQLVAHLAAMDLTRGRQVFVEAALQAASEEDGILYERSAELLRAYHENRGAIVRLLKLGPVVAGLTVDQGLVVPLPLDHAVWTQPIQRVANLLYNARLADGEISDREILITGTLSDLARKRIESRRIRVTERALVKLRPADTTTEVDIR
;
A
#
# COMPACT_ATOMS: atom_id res chain seq x y z
N MET A 1 -17.34 12.95 -73.51
CA MET A 1 -16.16 12.29 -72.90
C MET A 1 -15.70 13.12 -71.72
N LEU A 2 -16.02 12.70 -70.49
CA LEU A 2 -15.43 13.25 -69.27
C LEU A 2 -15.26 12.10 -68.27
N GLN A 3 -13.99 11.79 -68.00
CA GLN A 3 -13.53 10.68 -67.17
C GLN A 3 -13.88 10.89 -65.70
N ARG A 4 -14.53 9.87 -65.11
CA ARG A 4 -14.56 9.66 -63.66
C ARG A 4 -13.19 9.16 -63.20
N ARG A 5 -12.50 9.93 -62.37
CA ARG A 5 -11.32 9.48 -61.60
C ARG A 5 -11.79 9.15 -60.18
N GLY A 6 -11.85 7.85 -59.87
CA GLY A 6 -12.09 7.36 -58.52
C GLY A 6 -10.80 7.42 -57.70
N TRP A 7 -10.86 8.07 -56.55
CA TRP A 7 -9.82 7.97 -55.52
C TRP A 7 -10.29 7.02 -54.42
N ARG A 8 -9.62 5.87 -54.34
CA ARG A 8 -9.78 4.88 -53.27
C ARG A 8 -8.94 5.36 -52.09
N TRP A 9 -9.57 5.66 -50.96
CA TRP A 9 -8.85 5.81 -49.69
C TRP A 9 -8.59 4.41 -49.11
N ALA A 10 -7.31 4.03 -49.06
CA ALA A 10 -6.85 2.90 -48.28
C ALA A 10 -6.64 3.39 -46.84
N ALA A 11 -7.52 3.00 -45.92
CA ALA A 11 -7.33 3.21 -44.49
C ALA A 11 -6.40 2.10 -43.97
N GLY A 12 -5.09 2.38 -43.95
CA GLY A 12 -4.12 1.57 -43.21
C GLY A 12 -4.28 1.83 -41.72
N LEU A 13 -4.78 0.85 -40.98
CA LEU A 13 -4.72 0.80 -39.52
C LEU A 13 -3.26 0.63 -39.11
N ALA A 14 -2.60 1.73 -38.78
CA ALA A 14 -1.33 1.69 -38.07
C ALA A 14 -1.61 1.31 -36.61
N VAL A 15 -1.43 0.04 -36.28
CA VAL A 15 -1.28 -0.42 -34.90
C VAL A 15 0.07 0.10 -34.42
N SER A 16 0.08 1.25 -33.76
CA SER A 16 1.26 1.75 -33.07
C SER A 16 1.56 0.83 -31.89
N ALA A 17 2.54 -0.05 -32.07
CA ALA A 17 3.22 -0.71 -30.97
C ALA A 17 3.86 0.38 -30.11
N LEU A 18 3.26 0.67 -28.95
CA LEU A 18 3.92 1.42 -27.90
C LEU A 18 5.03 0.52 -27.36
N VAL A 19 6.24 0.71 -27.88
CA VAL A 19 7.46 0.25 -27.24
C VAL A 19 7.46 0.87 -25.85
N GLY A 20 7.27 0.03 -24.83
CA GLY A 20 7.32 0.44 -23.44
C GLY A 20 8.70 1.03 -23.17
N CYS A 21 8.77 2.34 -22.94
CA CYS A 21 9.88 2.91 -22.23
C CYS A 21 9.88 2.24 -20.85
N ALA A 22 10.87 1.40 -20.57
CA ALA A 22 11.14 0.95 -19.21
C ALA A 22 11.34 2.20 -18.36
N SER A 23 10.30 2.62 -17.64
CA SER A 23 10.40 3.69 -16.67
C SER A 23 11.29 3.17 -15.56
N THR A 24 12.51 3.71 -15.45
CA THR A 24 13.33 3.54 -14.23
C THR A 24 12.43 3.85 -13.03
N PRO A 25 12.35 2.95 -12.03
CA PRO A 25 11.49 3.17 -10.88
C PRO A 25 11.86 4.48 -10.19
N ALA A 26 10.84 5.22 -9.74
CA ALA A 26 11.05 6.47 -9.02
C ALA A 26 11.95 6.24 -7.78
N PRO A 27 12.76 7.24 -7.37
CA PRO A 27 13.54 7.14 -6.15
C PRO A 27 12.61 6.94 -4.95
N LEU A 28 13.00 6.06 -4.04
CA LEU A 28 12.27 5.83 -2.79
C LEU A 28 12.27 7.12 -1.95
N GLN A 29 11.10 7.48 -1.44
CA GLN A 29 10.93 8.57 -0.48
C GLN A 29 10.49 7.93 0.82
N THR A 30 11.31 7.96 1.86
CA THR A 30 11.02 7.29 3.13
C THR A 30 11.41 8.19 4.29
N LEU A 31 10.69 8.10 5.41
CA LEU A 31 11.02 8.78 6.66
C LEU A 31 12.21 8.15 7.39
N LEU A 32 12.60 6.93 7.03
CA LEU A 32 13.82 6.34 7.54
C LEU A 32 15.03 7.18 7.08
N PRO A 33 15.98 7.51 7.98
CA PRO A 33 17.05 8.44 7.65
C PRO A 33 17.98 7.88 6.57
N SER A 34 18.13 8.60 5.46
CA SER A 34 19.14 8.27 4.44
C SER A 34 20.54 8.24 5.06
N LEU A 35 21.29 7.17 4.79
CA LEU A 35 22.64 7.00 5.33
C LEU A 35 23.66 7.79 4.52
N LEU A 36 24.36 8.70 5.19
CA LEU A 36 25.53 9.38 4.66
C LEU A 36 26.79 8.50 4.88
N PRO A 37 27.89 8.74 4.15
CA PRO A 37 29.12 7.96 4.32
C PRO A 37 29.64 7.89 5.76
N GLY A 38 29.44 8.95 6.56
CA GLY A 38 29.82 8.96 7.98
C GLY A 38 28.95 8.08 8.87
N ASP A 39 27.68 7.85 8.50
CA ASP A 39 26.73 7.07 9.30
C ASP A 39 27.06 5.56 9.31
N THR A 40 27.93 5.12 8.40
CA THR A 40 28.33 3.71 8.17
C THR A 40 29.84 3.49 8.25
N ASP A 41 30.60 4.47 8.76
CA ASP A 41 32.07 4.41 8.82
C ASP A 41 32.57 3.41 9.89
N PRO A 42 33.25 2.32 9.50
CA PRO A 42 33.79 1.35 10.46
C PRO A 42 34.82 1.94 11.41
N LYS A 43 35.52 3.01 11.01
CA LYS A 43 36.48 3.70 11.88
C LYS A 43 35.79 4.42 13.04
N GLN A 44 34.51 4.76 12.88
CA GLN A 44 33.66 5.33 13.93
C GLN A 44 32.91 4.25 14.71
N GLY A 45 33.16 2.97 14.40
CA GLY A 45 32.54 1.82 15.05
C GLY A 45 31.14 1.50 14.52
N PHE A 46 30.80 1.95 13.31
CA PHE A 46 29.56 1.63 12.60
C PHE A 46 29.77 0.49 11.60
N GLU A 47 28.67 -0.08 11.11
CA GLU A 47 28.69 -1.11 10.08
C GLU A 47 28.52 -0.50 8.70
N THR A 48 29.21 -1.08 7.72
CA THR A 48 28.92 -0.84 6.30
C THR A 48 27.64 -1.55 5.92
N VAL A 49 26.81 -0.88 5.13
CA VAL A 49 25.67 -1.53 4.50
C VAL A 49 26.14 -2.28 3.26
N THR A 50 25.69 -3.51 3.11
CA THR A 50 26.09 -4.42 2.03
C THR A 50 24.86 -5.05 1.39
N SER A 51 24.91 -5.26 0.08
CA SER A 51 23.91 -6.07 -0.60
C SER A 51 24.09 -7.56 -0.28
N LEU A 52 23.00 -8.31 -0.36
CA LEU A 52 22.99 -9.76 -0.16
C LEU A 52 22.33 -10.48 -1.33
N GLU A 53 22.59 -11.77 -1.42
CA GLU A 53 21.92 -12.63 -2.39
C GLU A 53 20.47 -12.89 -1.95
N ALA A 54 19.51 -12.75 -2.87
CA ALA A 54 18.09 -12.98 -2.62
C ALA A 54 17.82 -14.37 -2.02
N SER A 55 18.59 -15.39 -2.44
CA SER A 55 18.49 -16.78 -1.94
C SER A 55 18.81 -16.92 -0.45
N LYS A 56 19.53 -15.97 0.15
CA LYS A 56 19.82 -15.94 1.59
C LYS A 56 18.72 -15.27 2.40
N LEU A 57 17.87 -14.48 1.74
CA LEU A 57 16.83 -13.65 2.38
C LEU A 57 15.44 -14.26 2.24
N LEU A 58 15.14 -14.83 1.06
CA LEU A 58 13.79 -15.17 0.65
C LEU A 58 13.63 -16.66 0.34
N PRO A 59 12.47 -17.26 0.66
CA PRO A 59 12.11 -18.57 0.16
C PRO A 59 11.95 -18.55 -1.37
N ASP A 60 12.13 -19.71 -2.00
CA ASP A 60 12.16 -19.84 -3.47
C ASP A 60 10.90 -19.28 -4.15
N ALA A 61 9.72 -19.57 -3.58
CA ALA A 61 8.43 -19.10 -4.10
C ALA A 61 8.28 -17.57 -4.14
N LEU A 62 8.99 -16.82 -3.29
CA LEU A 62 9.01 -15.36 -3.36
C LEU A 62 10.05 -14.84 -4.35
N ARG A 63 11.13 -15.60 -4.61
CA ARG A 63 12.18 -15.23 -5.56
C ARG A 63 11.79 -15.48 -7.00
N HIS A 64 11.15 -16.61 -7.27
CA HIS A 64 10.75 -17.04 -8.60
C HIS A 64 9.29 -17.48 -8.59
N GLY A 65 8.51 -16.90 -9.50
CA GLY A 65 7.15 -17.35 -9.78
C GLY A 65 6.88 -17.37 -11.28
N PRO A 66 5.69 -17.82 -11.72
CA PRO A 66 5.36 -17.91 -13.14
C PRO A 66 5.46 -16.57 -13.88
N TYR A 67 5.28 -15.45 -13.17
CA TYR A 67 5.17 -14.11 -13.74
C TYR A 67 6.19 -13.12 -13.18
N HIS A 68 7.09 -13.56 -12.28
CA HIS A 68 8.05 -12.68 -11.63
C HIS A 68 9.39 -13.36 -11.34
N THR A 69 10.43 -12.56 -11.28
CA THR A 69 11.75 -12.96 -10.78
C THR A 69 12.35 -11.80 -9.99
N VAL A 70 12.71 -12.04 -8.74
CA VAL A 70 13.46 -11.11 -7.91
C VAL A 70 14.93 -11.15 -8.33
N HIS A 71 15.56 -9.99 -8.47
CA HIS A 71 16.97 -9.91 -8.82
C HIS A 71 17.84 -10.59 -7.75
N ASP A 72 18.90 -11.27 -8.18
CA ASP A 72 19.77 -12.03 -7.27
C ASP A 72 20.45 -11.13 -6.24
N THR A 73 20.80 -9.89 -6.61
CA THR A 73 21.40 -8.92 -5.68
C THR A 73 20.30 -8.04 -5.08
N VAL A 74 20.17 -8.10 -3.76
CA VAL A 74 19.23 -7.31 -2.97
C VAL A 74 20.00 -6.23 -2.24
N GLU A 75 19.64 -4.98 -2.49
CA GLU A 75 20.23 -3.83 -1.80
C GLU A 75 19.65 -3.69 -0.40
N SER A 76 20.37 -2.99 0.47
CA SER A 76 19.84 -2.54 1.75
C SER A 76 20.20 -1.08 1.95
N ASP A 77 19.37 -0.36 2.69
CA ASP A 77 19.66 0.98 3.20
C ASP A 77 20.05 0.96 4.69
N GLY A 78 20.36 -0.22 5.24
CA GLY A 78 20.72 -0.43 6.63
C GLY A 78 19.52 -0.62 7.58
N TYR A 79 18.29 -0.61 7.05
CA TYR A 79 17.06 -0.89 7.80
C TYR A 79 16.15 -1.89 7.07
N MET A 80 15.96 -1.68 5.77
CA MET A 80 15.07 -2.46 4.92
C MET A 80 15.87 -3.15 3.82
N TRP A 81 15.32 -4.24 3.31
CA TRP A 81 15.75 -4.79 2.02
C TRP A 81 15.07 -4.06 0.89
N ILE A 82 15.78 -3.87 -0.22
CA ILE A 82 15.25 -3.19 -1.40
C ILE A 82 15.34 -4.16 -2.57
N TYR A 83 14.16 -4.65 -2.96
CA TYR A 83 14.03 -5.67 -3.99
C TYR A 83 13.69 -5.02 -5.34
N THR A 84 14.32 -5.54 -6.39
CA THR A 84 13.94 -5.29 -7.78
C THR A 84 13.33 -6.57 -8.34
N ILE A 85 12.14 -6.46 -8.92
CA ILE A 85 11.33 -7.57 -9.40
C ILE A 85 11.12 -7.37 -10.90
N SER A 86 11.62 -8.30 -11.70
CA SER A 86 11.36 -8.34 -13.13
C SER A 86 10.11 -9.17 -13.42
N SER A 87 9.27 -8.65 -14.31
CA SER A 87 8.06 -9.31 -14.79
C SER A 87 7.80 -8.92 -16.24
N GLU A 88 6.99 -9.70 -16.95
CA GLU A 88 6.50 -9.29 -18.27
C GLU A 88 5.62 -8.03 -18.24
N PHE A 89 5.08 -7.67 -17.06
CA PHE A 89 4.31 -6.44 -16.86
C PHE A 89 5.18 -5.21 -16.57
N GLY A 90 6.50 -5.39 -16.49
CA GLY A 90 7.45 -4.32 -16.18
C GLY A 90 8.39 -4.67 -15.02
N GLU A 91 9.19 -3.68 -14.65
CA GLU A 91 10.05 -3.77 -13.48
C GLU A 91 9.39 -3.08 -12.29
N PHE A 92 9.41 -3.74 -11.14
CA PHE A 92 8.81 -3.25 -9.90
C PHE A 92 9.88 -3.17 -8.82
N ARG A 93 9.80 -2.12 -8.00
CA ARG A 93 10.64 -1.96 -6.81
C ARG A 93 9.80 -2.17 -5.56
N ALA A 94 10.36 -2.88 -4.58
CA ALA A 94 9.73 -3.09 -3.29
C ALA A 94 10.70 -2.74 -2.17
N TYR A 95 10.32 -1.74 -1.39
CA TYR A 95 10.99 -1.36 -0.15
C TYR A 95 10.45 -2.21 0.99
N GLY A 96 11.21 -3.25 1.29
CA GLY A 96 10.96 -4.19 2.37
C GLY A 96 10.14 -5.41 2.01
N ASP A 97 10.19 -6.38 2.92
CA ASP A 97 9.56 -7.70 2.77
C ASP A 97 8.03 -7.63 2.61
N ASP A 98 7.38 -6.66 3.28
CA ASP A 98 5.94 -6.45 3.18
C ASP A 98 5.54 -5.98 1.77
N LEU A 99 6.21 -4.96 1.25
CA LEU A 99 5.93 -4.44 -0.07
C LEU A 99 6.32 -5.46 -1.16
N LEU A 100 7.35 -6.28 -0.93
CA LEU A 100 7.71 -7.38 -1.83
C LEU A 100 6.54 -8.35 -2.00
N ARG A 101 5.95 -8.83 -0.90
CA ARG A 101 4.79 -9.73 -0.94
C ARG A 101 3.61 -9.09 -1.66
N ILE A 102 3.36 -7.81 -1.38
CA ILE A 102 2.32 -7.05 -2.09
C ILE A 102 2.60 -7.05 -3.60
N ARG A 103 3.79 -6.61 -4.04
CA ARG A 103 4.14 -6.54 -5.47
C ARG A 103 4.08 -7.89 -6.18
N VAL A 104 4.54 -8.97 -5.55
CA VAL A 104 4.43 -10.32 -6.11
C VAL A 104 2.96 -10.70 -6.35
N GLY A 105 2.07 -10.37 -5.40
CA GLY A 105 0.63 -10.64 -5.53
C GLY A 105 -0.04 -9.79 -6.60
N GLU A 106 0.35 -8.52 -6.71
CA GLU A 106 -0.11 -7.63 -7.76
C GLU A 106 0.33 -8.11 -9.16
N ILE A 107 1.55 -8.64 -9.30
CA ILE A 107 2.06 -9.22 -10.55
C ILE A 107 1.27 -10.47 -10.93
N ALA A 108 0.96 -11.36 -9.97
CA ALA A 108 0.09 -12.51 -10.22
C ALA A 108 -1.32 -12.07 -10.66
N ALA A 109 -1.90 -11.06 -9.99
CA ALA A 109 -3.19 -10.48 -10.36
C ALA A 109 -3.17 -9.86 -11.77
N LEU A 110 -2.08 -9.21 -12.17
CA LEU A 110 -1.90 -8.67 -13.52
C LEU A 110 -1.95 -9.77 -14.60
N ALA A 111 -1.35 -10.92 -14.33
CA ALA A 111 -1.45 -12.08 -15.22
C ALA A 111 -2.89 -12.58 -15.37
N THR A 112 -3.60 -12.74 -14.24
CA THR A 112 -5.01 -13.13 -14.27
C THR A 112 -5.87 -12.10 -15.03
N LEU A 113 -5.67 -10.81 -14.80
CA LEU A 113 -6.37 -9.74 -15.53
C LEU A 113 -6.06 -9.78 -17.03
N ARG A 114 -4.82 -10.07 -17.42
CA ARG A 114 -4.43 -10.22 -18.82
C ARG A 114 -5.16 -11.39 -19.48
N GLU A 115 -5.21 -12.53 -18.82
CA GLU A 115 -5.95 -13.72 -19.30
C GLU A 115 -7.44 -13.41 -19.49
N MET A 116 -8.08 -12.79 -18.50
CA MET A 116 -9.48 -12.36 -18.59
C MET A 116 -9.75 -11.45 -19.79
N SER A 117 -8.77 -10.62 -20.16
CA SER A 117 -8.89 -9.66 -21.26
C SER A 117 -8.57 -10.22 -22.65
N SER A 118 -8.14 -11.50 -22.74
CA SER A 118 -7.63 -12.09 -23.98
C SER A 118 -8.71 -12.64 -24.93
N GLY A 119 -9.92 -12.89 -24.43
CA GLY A 119 -11.03 -13.46 -25.20
C GLY A 119 -11.72 -12.47 -26.14
N SER A 120 -12.32 -12.98 -27.23
CA SER A 120 -13.10 -12.19 -28.20
C SER A 120 -14.24 -11.43 -27.53
N GLU A 121 -14.91 -12.04 -26.56
CA GLU A 121 -16.01 -11.47 -25.80
C GLU A 121 -15.58 -10.21 -25.05
N PHE A 122 -14.36 -10.21 -24.48
CA PHE A 122 -13.81 -9.02 -23.84
C PHE A 122 -13.51 -7.93 -24.87
N THR A 123 -12.96 -8.28 -26.03
CA THR A 123 -12.68 -7.30 -27.09
C THR A 123 -13.95 -6.66 -27.65
N GLU A 124 -15.02 -7.44 -27.81
CA GLU A 124 -16.32 -6.96 -28.26
C GLU A 124 -16.98 -6.06 -27.21
N ALA A 125 -16.98 -6.49 -25.94
CA ALA A 125 -17.49 -5.69 -24.83
C ALA A 125 -16.70 -4.37 -24.69
N LEU A 126 -15.38 -4.42 -24.77
CA LEU A 126 -14.52 -3.23 -24.77
C LEU A 126 -14.86 -2.30 -25.93
N ALA A 127 -15.01 -2.82 -27.16
CA ALA A 127 -15.40 -2.03 -28.33
C ALA A 127 -16.80 -1.40 -28.17
N ALA A 128 -17.73 -2.07 -27.50
CA ALA A 128 -19.04 -1.53 -27.16
C ALA A 128 -18.91 -0.38 -26.14
N THR A 129 -18.08 -0.53 -25.09
CA THR A 129 -17.85 0.54 -24.10
C THR A 129 -17.16 1.77 -24.68
N ALA A 130 -16.27 1.60 -25.67
CA ALA A 130 -15.54 2.70 -26.32
C ALA A 130 -16.45 3.69 -27.07
N LYS A 131 -17.68 3.27 -27.41
CA LYS A 131 -18.69 4.13 -28.05
C LYS A 131 -19.49 4.97 -27.05
N SER A 132 -19.24 4.82 -25.74
CA SER A 132 -19.99 5.51 -24.70
C SER A 132 -19.58 6.99 -24.57
N PRO A 133 -20.54 7.94 -24.57
CA PRO A 133 -20.26 9.36 -24.36
C PRO A 133 -19.67 9.65 -22.97
N PHE A 134 -19.83 8.73 -22.01
CA PHE A 134 -19.35 8.88 -20.65
C PHE A 134 -17.82 8.78 -20.52
N ILE A 135 -17.13 8.00 -21.36
CA ILE A 135 -15.65 7.90 -21.31
C ILE A 135 -14.99 9.26 -21.57
N ALA A 136 -15.58 10.08 -22.45
CA ALA A 136 -15.09 11.42 -22.73
C ALA A 136 -15.25 12.34 -21.51
N ALA A 137 -16.35 12.22 -20.76
CA ALA A 137 -16.58 12.97 -19.52
C ALA A 137 -15.65 12.51 -18.39
N TRP A 138 -15.47 11.20 -18.18
CA TRP A 138 -14.57 10.64 -17.16
C TRP A 138 -13.11 11.07 -17.35
N LYS A 139 -12.61 11.05 -18.60
CA LYS A 139 -11.24 11.49 -18.93
C LYS A 139 -11.01 12.98 -18.68
N LEU A 140 -12.05 13.81 -18.79
CA LEU A 140 -11.97 15.25 -18.50
C LEU A 140 -11.90 15.54 -16.99
N VAL A 141 -12.58 14.73 -16.17
CA VAL A 141 -12.59 14.87 -14.70
C VAL A 141 -11.29 14.34 -14.07
N THR A 142 -10.80 13.20 -14.56
CA THR A 142 -9.66 12.49 -13.96
C THR A 142 -8.28 12.93 -14.46
N ASN A 143 -8.19 13.66 -15.58
CA ASN A 143 -6.92 14.13 -16.15
C ASN A 143 -6.98 15.59 -16.66
N PRO A 144 -7.06 16.60 -15.77
CA PRO A 144 -7.20 18.00 -16.19
C PRO A 144 -5.91 18.63 -16.79
N VAL A 145 -4.74 18.02 -16.61
CA VAL A 145 -3.44 18.72 -16.79
C VAL A 145 -2.96 18.86 -18.26
N ARG A 146 -3.51 18.11 -19.24
CA ARG A 146 -3.09 18.23 -20.67
C ARG A 146 -3.95 19.16 -21.54
N THR A 147 -4.94 19.85 -20.98
CA THR A 147 -5.89 20.67 -21.77
C THR A 147 -5.63 22.18 -21.67
N ILE A 148 -4.38 22.60 -21.43
CA ILE A 148 -4.03 24.04 -21.34
C ILE A 148 -3.38 24.56 -22.64
N THR A 149 -2.84 23.71 -23.51
CA THR A 149 -2.24 24.16 -24.77
C THR A 149 -3.24 24.10 -25.93
N GLY A 150 -4.01 25.17 -26.08
CA GLY A 150 -4.80 25.50 -27.27
C GLY A 150 -6.22 24.94 -27.22
N ILE A 151 -7.21 25.80 -26.92
CA ILE A 151 -8.63 25.45 -26.97
C ILE A 151 -9.11 25.49 -28.43
N PRO A 152 -9.40 24.35 -29.10
CA PRO A 152 -10.09 24.35 -30.37
C PRO A 152 -11.54 24.83 -30.20
N ARG A 153 -12.10 25.47 -31.23
CA ARG A 153 -13.45 26.09 -31.23
C ARG A 153 -14.60 25.18 -30.72
N GLY A 154 -14.44 23.85 -30.74
CA GLY A 154 -15.42 22.90 -30.19
C GLY A 154 -15.52 22.89 -28.66
N ALA A 155 -14.42 23.16 -27.95
CA ALA A 155 -14.38 23.16 -26.48
C ALA A 155 -15.00 24.45 -25.88
N ALA A 156 -14.93 25.58 -26.58
CA ALA A 156 -15.63 26.80 -26.19
C ALA A 156 -17.16 26.62 -26.16
N ASN A 157 -17.72 25.81 -27.08
CA ASN A 157 -19.14 25.47 -27.09
C ASN A 157 -19.52 24.50 -25.97
N ALA A 158 -18.61 23.61 -25.55
CA ALA A 158 -18.82 22.75 -24.38
C ALA A 158 -18.77 23.53 -23.07
N LEU A 159 -17.87 24.52 -22.96
CA LEU A 159 -17.78 25.39 -21.79
C LEU A 159 -18.97 26.35 -21.67
N ARG A 160 -19.50 26.89 -22.79
CA ARG A 160 -20.78 27.64 -22.78
C ARG A 160 -21.96 26.80 -22.29
N ARG A 161 -22.03 25.52 -22.69
CA ARG A 161 -23.04 24.59 -22.18
C ARG A 161 -22.83 24.24 -20.70
N ALA A 162 -21.58 24.16 -20.23
CA ALA A 162 -21.27 23.97 -18.81
C ALA A 162 -21.68 25.19 -17.96
N THR A 163 -21.54 26.41 -18.47
CA THR A 163 -22.05 27.61 -17.78
C THR A 163 -23.58 27.67 -17.77
N ASP A 164 -24.26 27.16 -18.81
CA ASP A 164 -25.73 27.05 -18.82
C ASP A 164 -26.23 25.95 -17.86
N LEU A 165 -25.47 24.85 -17.68
CA LEU A 165 -25.73 23.79 -16.69
C LEU A 165 -25.62 24.27 -15.23
N SER A 166 -24.77 25.26 -14.94
CA SER A 166 -24.67 25.84 -13.60
C SER A 166 -25.89 26.68 -13.17
N ARG A 167 -26.83 26.95 -14.09
CA ARG A 167 -28.02 27.78 -13.86
C ARG A 167 -29.36 27.05 -14.09
N GLY A 168 -29.39 25.75 -14.37
CA GLY A 168 -30.62 25.01 -14.72
C GLY A 168 -30.69 23.60 -14.14
N GLU A 169 -31.93 23.12 -13.96
CA GLU A 169 -32.36 21.87 -13.33
C GLU A 169 -31.53 20.62 -13.69
N ARG A 170 -31.30 19.75 -12.68
CA ARG A 170 -30.63 18.46 -12.82
C ARG A 170 -31.31 17.62 -13.90
N SER A 171 -30.55 17.13 -14.87
CA SER A 171 -31.07 16.32 -15.99
C SER A 171 -30.92 14.83 -15.72
N GLN A 172 -31.78 14.01 -16.34
CA GLN A 172 -31.75 12.53 -16.36
C GLN A 172 -30.39 11.90 -16.74
N PHE A 173 -29.48 12.69 -17.33
CA PHE A 173 -28.13 12.25 -17.69
C PHE A 173 -27.15 12.26 -16.51
N GLU A 174 -27.41 13.04 -15.45
CA GLU A 174 -26.58 13.08 -14.24
C GLU A 174 -26.81 11.84 -13.35
N ASP A 175 -28.04 11.33 -13.28
CA ASP A 175 -28.37 10.15 -12.47
C ASP A 175 -27.76 8.86 -13.03
N GLY A 176 -27.80 8.68 -14.36
CA GLY A 176 -27.19 7.52 -15.02
C GLY A 176 -25.65 7.54 -14.96
N ALA A 177 -25.07 8.74 -15.03
CA ALA A 177 -23.64 8.99 -14.86
C ALA A 177 -23.15 8.60 -13.46
N LEU A 178 -23.89 8.99 -12.42
CA LEU A 178 -23.59 8.64 -11.03
C LEU A 178 -23.77 7.14 -10.76
N ALA A 179 -24.88 6.54 -11.21
CA ALA A 179 -25.13 5.10 -11.06
C ALA A 179 -24.02 4.25 -11.70
N SER A 180 -23.54 4.67 -12.87
CA SER A 180 -22.41 4.06 -13.58
C SER A 180 -21.10 4.13 -12.81
N LEU A 181 -20.80 5.28 -12.20
CA LEU A 181 -19.61 5.47 -11.37
C LEU A 181 -19.66 4.59 -10.11
N PHE A 182 -20.81 4.53 -9.43
CA PHE A 182 -21.00 3.64 -8.28
C PHE A 182 -20.89 2.17 -8.65
N GLY A 183 -21.44 1.77 -9.80
CA GLY A 183 -21.28 0.43 -10.36
C GLY A 183 -19.83 0.07 -10.61
N PHE A 184 -19.10 0.97 -11.28
CA PHE A 184 -17.67 0.84 -11.58
C PHE A 184 -16.82 0.63 -10.32
N GLU A 185 -16.97 1.49 -9.31
CA GLU A 185 -16.22 1.40 -8.06
C GLU A 185 -16.52 0.10 -7.30
N ARG A 186 -17.78 -0.35 -7.29
CA ARG A 186 -18.18 -1.61 -6.68
C ARG A 186 -17.57 -2.82 -7.40
N ASP A 187 -17.63 -2.83 -8.73
CA ASP A 187 -17.13 -3.94 -9.53
C ASP A 187 -15.59 -4.02 -9.45
N LYS A 188 -14.91 -2.87 -9.40
CA LYS A 188 -13.46 -2.79 -9.15
C LYS A 188 -13.08 -3.41 -7.80
N ARG A 189 -13.77 -3.07 -6.71
CA ARG A 189 -13.50 -3.65 -5.38
C ARG A 189 -13.75 -5.15 -5.35
N ARG A 190 -14.83 -5.61 -5.97
CA ARG A 190 -15.13 -7.05 -6.08
C ARG A 190 -14.04 -7.80 -6.82
N LEU A 191 -13.61 -7.26 -7.97
CA LEU A 191 -12.53 -7.85 -8.76
C LEU A 191 -11.22 -7.89 -7.98
N ALA A 192 -10.84 -6.78 -7.35
CA ALA A 192 -9.62 -6.71 -6.53
C ALA A 192 -9.63 -7.70 -5.37
N HIS A 193 -10.77 -7.82 -4.67
CA HIS A 193 -10.95 -8.80 -3.59
C HIS A 193 -10.77 -10.23 -4.10
N GLN A 194 -11.39 -10.58 -5.23
CA GLN A 194 -11.26 -11.92 -5.81
C GLN A 194 -9.82 -12.26 -6.23
N LEU A 195 -9.04 -11.24 -6.59
CA LEU A 195 -7.61 -11.35 -6.91
C LEU A 195 -6.70 -11.23 -5.67
N GLY A 196 -7.25 -10.99 -4.48
CA GLY A 196 -6.48 -10.82 -3.25
C GLY A 196 -5.60 -9.57 -3.21
N VAL A 197 -5.95 -8.51 -3.94
CA VAL A 197 -5.17 -7.25 -4.02
C VAL A 197 -5.95 -6.05 -3.50
N ASP A 198 -5.24 -4.99 -3.09
CA ASP A 198 -5.87 -3.73 -2.68
C ASP A 198 -6.46 -3.00 -3.92
N PRO A 199 -7.78 -2.73 -3.98
CA PRO A 199 -8.39 -1.95 -5.06
C PRO A 199 -7.81 -0.54 -5.19
N TYR A 200 -7.14 -0.04 -4.16
CA TYR A 200 -6.51 1.28 -4.08
C TYR A 200 -4.97 1.19 -4.03
N SER A 201 -4.39 0.06 -4.45
CA SER A 201 -2.95 -0.13 -4.62
C SER A 201 -2.31 1.05 -5.37
N SER A 202 -1.10 1.42 -4.96
CA SER A 202 -0.26 2.42 -5.64
C SER A 202 0.30 1.94 -6.99
N ASN A 203 0.19 0.64 -7.31
CA ASN A 203 0.74 0.06 -8.52
C ASN A 203 -0.01 0.59 -9.75
N PRO A 204 0.62 1.42 -10.59
CA PRO A 204 -0.08 2.03 -11.72
C PRO A 204 -0.52 0.99 -12.75
N ALA A 205 0.26 -0.08 -12.96
CA ALA A 205 -0.09 -1.15 -13.89
C ALA A 205 -1.33 -1.90 -13.40
N LEU A 206 -1.36 -2.30 -12.12
CA LEU A 206 -2.52 -2.97 -11.54
C LEU A 206 -3.75 -2.06 -11.56
N GLN A 207 -3.60 -0.80 -11.16
CA GLN A 207 -4.71 0.16 -11.17
C GLN A 207 -5.30 0.35 -12.56
N GLN A 208 -4.45 0.43 -13.59
CA GLN A 208 -4.88 0.54 -14.97
C GLN A 208 -5.72 -0.68 -15.39
N GLU A 209 -5.27 -1.89 -15.06
CA GLU A 209 -5.95 -3.12 -15.46
C GLU A 209 -7.24 -3.38 -14.66
N LEU A 210 -7.23 -3.16 -13.35
CA LEU A 210 -8.43 -3.20 -12.50
C LEU A 210 -9.49 -2.22 -13.01
N ASN A 211 -9.09 -0.97 -13.31
CA ASN A 211 -10.00 0.03 -13.86
C ASN A 211 -10.53 -0.40 -15.24
N ARG A 212 -9.69 -0.94 -16.11
CA ARG A 212 -10.09 -1.38 -17.46
C ARG A 212 -11.15 -2.47 -17.39
N ILE A 213 -10.93 -3.51 -16.58
CA ILE A 213 -11.84 -4.65 -16.50
C ILE A 213 -13.11 -4.32 -15.72
N ALA A 214 -13.00 -3.56 -14.62
CA ALA A 214 -14.18 -3.07 -13.90
C ALA A 214 -15.08 -2.24 -14.81
N TRP A 215 -14.50 -1.34 -15.62
CA TRP A 215 -15.24 -0.52 -16.57
C TRP A 215 -15.99 -1.36 -17.61
N VAL A 216 -15.32 -2.34 -18.22
CA VAL A 216 -15.95 -3.26 -19.19
C VAL A 216 -17.04 -4.10 -18.53
N THR A 217 -16.86 -4.52 -17.28
CA THR A 217 -17.86 -5.29 -16.53
C THR A 217 -19.12 -4.46 -16.27
N THR A 218 -18.97 -3.22 -15.79
CA THR A 218 -20.09 -2.34 -15.47
C THR A 218 -20.86 -1.91 -16.73
N MET A 219 -20.18 -1.65 -17.85
CA MET A 219 -20.77 -1.05 -19.05
C MET A 219 -21.08 -2.04 -20.17
N GLY A 220 -20.27 -3.08 -20.31
CA GLY A 220 -20.35 -4.08 -21.38
C GLY A 220 -21.19 -5.29 -21.03
N SER A 221 -21.82 -5.32 -19.85
CA SER A 221 -22.67 -6.43 -19.38
C SER A 221 -22.01 -7.81 -19.36
N LEU A 222 -20.68 -7.87 -19.18
CA LEU A 222 -20.00 -9.15 -18.99
C LEU A 222 -20.41 -9.77 -17.64
N PRO A 223 -20.89 -11.02 -17.61
CA PRO A 223 -21.22 -11.68 -16.35
C PRO A 223 -19.95 -11.93 -15.54
N THR A 224 -19.98 -11.52 -14.27
CA THR A 224 -18.93 -11.79 -13.24
C THR A 224 -18.69 -13.28 -12.98
N ARG A 225 -19.44 -14.18 -13.61
CA ARG A 225 -19.29 -15.65 -13.53
C ARG A 225 -18.25 -16.25 -14.48
N LEU A 226 -17.68 -15.46 -15.41
CA LEU A 226 -16.59 -15.92 -16.28
C LEU A 226 -15.20 -15.89 -15.62
N LEU A 227 -15.17 -15.58 -14.33
CA LEU A 227 -13.97 -15.60 -13.51
C LEU A 227 -13.66 -17.06 -13.11
N PRO A 228 -12.58 -17.68 -13.63
CA PRO A 228 -12.23 -19.05 -13.30
C PRO A 228 -11.60 -19.10 -11.90
N PHE A 229 -12.40 -18.89 -10.86
CA PHE A 229 -11.99 -19.14 -9.48
C PHE A 229 -12.45 -20.56 -9.12
N GLY A 230 -11.60 -21.55 -9.41
CA GLY A 230 -11.93 -22.94 -9.11
C GLY A 230 -10.94 -23.99 -9.60
N GLY A 231 -9.65 -23.67 -9.70
CA GLY A 231 -8.60 -24.67 -9.87
C GLY A 231 -7.68 -24.65 -8.65
N ASP A 232 -7.13 -25.82 -8.29
CA ASP A 232 -6.19 -26.05 -7.18
C ASP A 232 -4.88 -25.23 -7.26
N GLU A 233 -4.76 -24.33 -8.24
CA GLU A 233 -3.61 -23.47 -8.53
C GLU A 233 -3.84 -21.98 -8.19
N ALA A 234 -5.03 -21.60 -7.69
CA ALA A 234 -5.23 -20.24 -7.20
C ALA A 234 -4.26 -19.99 -6.03
N PRO A 235 -3.37 -18.99 -6.10
CA PRO A 235 -2.50 -18.68 -4.97
C PRO A 235 -3.39 -18.41 -3.76
N PRO A 236 -3.10 -18.99 -2.58
CA PRO A 236 -3.81 -18.61 -1.37
C PRO A 236 -3.76 -17.08 -1.26
N PRO A 237 -4.87 -16.42 -0.86
CA PRO A 237 -4.88 -14.97 -0.72
C PRO A 237 -3.71 -14.60 0.19
N MET A 238 -2.72 -13.87 -0.31
CA MET A 238 -1.49 -13.59 0.45
C MET A 238 -1.74 -12.73 1.70
N SER A 239 -2.95 -12.20 1.85
CA SER A 239 -3.47 -11.61 3.10
C SER A 239 -3.67 -12.63 4.23
N ALA A 240 -3.71 -13.95 3.95
CA ALA A 240 -3.96 -15.02 4.92
C ALA A 240 -2.86 -15.17 6.00
N GLY A 241 -1.72 -14.47 5.87
CA GLY A 241 -0.66 -14.44 6.89
C GLY A 241 -0.65 -13.20 7.79
N LEU A 242 -1.48 -12.19 7.53
CA LEU A 242 -1.37 -10.87 8.18
C LEU A 242 -2.39 -10.60 9.29
N GLY A 243 -3.21 -11.58 9.68
CA GLY A 243 -4.23 -11.38 10.73
C GLY A 243 -5.30 -10.32 10.39
N THR A 244 -5.49 -10.03 9.10
CA THR A 244 -6.32 -8.94 8.56
C THR A 244 -7.64 -9.43 7.95
N GLU A 245 -7.99 -10.71 8.08
CA GLU A 245 -9.16 -11.34 7.45
C GLU A 245 -10.45 -10.54 7.68
N ARG A 246 -10.71 -10.09 8.92
CA ARG A 246 -11.93 -9.31 9.25
C ARG A 246 -11.97 -7.89 8.66
N VAL A 247 -10.84 -7.28 8.31
CA VAL A 247 -10.79 -5.93 7.70
C VAL A 247 -10.78 -6.01 6.17
N GLY A 248 -10.25 -7.11 5.61
CA GLY A 248 -10.35 -7.41 4.18
C GLY A 248 -11.80 -7.55 3.71
N ASP A 249 -12.65 -8.20 4.52
CA ASP A 249 -14.08 -8.34 4.24
C ASP A 249 -14.82 -6.99 4.21
N MET A 250 -14.38 -6.01 5.01
CA MET A 250 -14.97 -4.67 5.02
C MET A 250 -14.84 -3.94 3.67
N ILE A 251 -13.84 -4.28 2.84
CA ILE A 251 -13.65 -3.67 1.52
C ILE A 251 -14.78 -4.05 0.56
N LEU A 252 -15.33 -5.26 0.69
CA LEU A 252 -16.47 -5.71 -0.09
C LEU A 252 -17.76 -5.04 0.37
N ASP A 253 -17.92 -4.93 1.69
CA ASP A 253 -19.18 -4.51 2.30
C ASP A 253 -19.35 -3.00 2.37
N TYR A 254 -18.26 -2.23 2.43
CA TYR A 254 -18.30 -0.78 2.62
C TYR A 254 -17.61 0.00 1.49
N PRO A 255 -18.28 1.01 0.91
CA PRO A 255 -17.63 2.03 0.10
C PRO A 255 -16.54 2.78 0.90
N PRO A 256 -15.52 3.36 0.24
CA PRO A 256 -14.45 4.11 0.91
C PRO A 256 -14.92 5.22 1.83
N GLU A 257 -16.00 5.92 1.48
CA GLU A 257 -16.55 6.98 2.33
C GLU A 257 -17.18 6.45 3.62
N ASP A 258 -17.71 5.23 3.60
CA ASP A 258 -18.23 4.57 4.79
C ASP A 258 -17.09 4.01 5.65
N MET A 259 -16.03 3.48 5.04
CA MET A 259 -14.79 3.13 5.76
C MET A 259 -14.20 4.37 6.44
N ARG A 260 -14.07 5.49 5.71
CA ARG A 260 -13.63 6.78 6.27
C ARG A 260 -14.57 7.28 7.35
N ARG A 261 -15.88 7.04 7.24
CA ARG A 261 -16.86 7.39 8.28
C ARG A 261 -16.63 6.58 9.55
N ILE A 262 -16.45 5.27 9.43
CA ILE A 262 -16.13 4.38 10.55
C ILE A 262 -14.81 4.83 11.20
N ASN A 263 -13.77 5.05 10.40
CA ASN A 263 -12.48 5.55 10.89
C ASN A 263 -12.62 6.88 11.62
N ARG A 264 -13.46 7.81 11.12
CA ARG A 264 -13.74 9.07 11.82
C ARG A 264 -14.40 8.84 13.18
N ILE A 265 -15.33 7.89 13.29
CA ILE A 265 -15.99 7.57 14.55
C ILE A 265 -14.98 6.97 15.52
N GLU A 266 -14.22 5.97 15.11
CA GLU A 266 -13.20 5.31 15.94
C GLU A 266 -12.14 6.30 16.43
N LEU A 267 -11.59 7.13 15.55
CA LEU A 267 -10.64 8.20 15.92
C LEU A 267 -11.25 9.18 16.91
N SER A 268 -12.53 9.54 16.75
CA SER A 268 -13.23 10.38 17.72
C SER A 268 -13.36 9.69 19.09
N VAL A 269 -13.72 8.41 19.12
CA VAL A 269 -13.83 7.61 20.36
C VAL A 269 -12.47 7.49 21.06
N MET A 270 -11.38 7.38 20.28
CA MET A 270 -10.01 7.39 20.78
C MET A 270 -9.55 8.74 21.33
N GLY A 271 -10.36 9.80 21.20
CA GLY A 271 -10.04 11.16 21.65
C GLY A 271 -9.16 11.95 20.69
N VAL A 272 -9.08 11.55 19.42
CA VAL A 272 -8.33 12.28 18.39
C VAL A 272 -9.12 13.52 17.96
N SER A 273 -8.46 14.68 18.00
CA SER A 273 -9.05 15.96 17.63
C SER A 273 -9.63 15.97 16.21
N ASP A 274 -10.65 16.79 15.98
CA ASP A 274 -11.30 16.94 14.67
C ASP A 274 -10.33 17.41 13.59
N GLU A 275 -9.31 18.19 13.95
CA GLU A 275 -8.26 18.66 13.05
C GLU A 275 -7.39 17.49 12.56
N VAL A 276 -6.74 16.79 13.50
CA VAL A 276 -5.85 15.64 13.21
C VAL A 276 -6.63 14.56 12.46
N ARG A 277 -7.88 14.32 12.86
CA ARG A 277 -8.74 13.33 12.21
C ARG A 277 -9.06 13.68 10.76
N ARG A 278 -9.39 14.94 10.46
CA ARG A 278 -9.65 15.36 9.06
C ARG A 278 -8.40 15.23 8.21
N GLU A 279 -7.25 15.64 8.73
CA GLU A 279 -5.97 15.55 8.03
C GLU A 279 -5.60 14.10 7.74
N PHE A 280 -5.70 13.21 8.74
CA PHE A 280 -5.37 11.80 8.59
C PHE A 280 -6.30 11.08 7.62
N ILE A 281 -7.61 11.37 7.69
CA ILE A 281 -8.60 10.76 6.79
C ILE A 281 -8.39 11.16 5.33
N GLY A 282 -7.96 12.39 5.08
CA GLY A 282 -7.66 12.92 3.75
C GLY A 282 -6.22 12.70 3.27
N HIS A 283 -5.40 11.99 4.04
CA HIS A 283 -3.97 11.88 3.79
C HIS A 283 -3.68 11.01 2.53
N PRO A 284 -2.84 11.47 1.59
CA PRO A 284 -2.68 10.84 0.27
C PRO A 284 -1.98 9.48 0.30
N TRP A 285 -1.17 9.21 1.34
CA TRP A 285 -0.34 8.01 1.43
C TRP A 285 -0.95 6.84 2.21
N TYR A 286 -2.23 6.95 2.58
CA TYR A 286 -2.97 5.84 3.17
C TYR A 286 -4.13 5.45 2.26
N SER A 287 -4.09 4.23 1.72
CA SER A 287 -5.27 3.65 1.07
C SER A 287 -6.42 3.52 2.11
N PRO A 288 -7.69 3.54 1.69
CA PRO A 288 -8.81 3.34 2.62
C PRO A 288 -8.69 2.06 3.46
N LEU A 289 -8.13 0.99 2.87
CA LEU A 289 -7.84 -0.25 3.58
C LEU A 289 -6.77 -0.03 4.66
N ARG A 290 -5.61 0.50 4.28
CA ARG A 290 -4.47 0.72 5.18
C ARG A 290 -4.83 1.65 6.33
N GLN A 291 -5.57 2.72 6.01
CA GLN A 291 -6.08 3.65 7.00
C GLN A 291 -6.98 2.93 8.02
N SER A 292 -7.84 2.03 7.56
CA SER A 292 -8.75 1.27 8.43
C SER A 292 -8.01 0.24 9.26
N GLN A 293 -6.98 -0.42 8.71
CA GLN A 293 -6.12 -1.33 9.46
C GLN A 293 -5.39 -0.62 10.59
N LEU A 294 -4.72 0.51 10.29
CA LEU A 294 -4.04 1.33 11.29
C LEU A 294 -5.01 1.77 12.40
N VAL A 295 -6.18 2.29 12.03
CA VAL A 295 -7.22 2.70 13.00
C VAL A 295 -7.69 1.52 13.84
N ALA A 296 -7.93 0.35 13.23
CA ALA A 296 -8.34 -0.84 13.94
C ALA A 296 -7.27 -1.34 14.92
N HIS A 297 -5.98 -1.24 14.57
CA HIS A 297 -4.89 -1.56 15.49
C HIS A 297 -4.90 -0.66 16.73
N LEU A 298 -5.07 0.65 16.54
CA LEU A 298 -5.15 1.61 17.65
C LEU A 298 -6.43 1.48 18.47
N ALA A 299 -7.56 1.17 17.83
CA ALA A 299 -8.85 0.95 18.48
C ALA A 299 -8.81 -0.29 19.38
N ALA A 300 -8.18 -1.38 18.92
CA ALA A 300 -8.00 -2.61 19.69
C ALA A 300 -7.14 -2.43 20.95
N MET A 301 -6.31 -1.38 21.01
CA MET A 301 -5.58 -0.99 22.21
C MET A 301 -6.47 -0.14 23.12
N ASP A 302 -7.59 -0.70 23.57
CA ASP A 302 -8.57 0.02 24.39
C ASP A 302 -7.93 0.56 25.67
N LEU A 303 -8.49 1.66 26.19
CA LEU A 303 -8.02 2.40 27.37
C LEU A 303 -6.59 2.98 27.27
N THR A 304 -5.88 2.77 26.15
CA THR A 304 -4.56 3.36 25.91
C THR A 304 -4.70 4.87 25.71
N ARG A 305 -4.05 5.66 26.56
CA ARG A 305 -4.02 7.12 26.44
C ARG A 305 -3.06 7.55 25.34
N GLY A 306 -3.23 8.76 24.79
CA GLY A 306 -2.28 9.33 23.84
C GLY A 306 -2.31 8.71 22.44
N ARG A 307 -3.38 7.99 22.06
CA ARG A 307 -3.55 7.44 20.69
C ARG A 307 -3.45 8.52 19.60
N GLN A 308 -3.86 9.77 19.89
CA GLN A 308 -3.64 10.91 19.00
C GLN A 308 -2.16 11.13 18.64
N VAL A 309 -1.23 10.92 19.58
CA VAL A 309 0.21 11.10 19.33
C VAL A 309 0.72 10.18 18.22
N PHE A 310 0.16 8.96 18.13
CA PHE A 310 0.48 8.04 17.04
C PHE A 310 -0.06 8.55 15.71
N VAL A 311 -1.32 9.02 15.69
CA VAL A 311 -1.95 9.55 14.47
C VAL A 311 -1.20 10.79 13.96
N GLU A 312 -0.78 11.69 14.85
CA GLU A 312 0.05 12.85 14.51
C GLU A 312 1.40 12.46 13.92
N ALA A 313 2.02 11.37 14.39
CA ALA A 313 3.23 10.83 13.77
C ALA A 313 2.92 10.27 12.38
N ALA A 314 1.82 9.51 12.24
CA ALA A 314 1.38 8.93 10.98
C ALA A 314 1.10 10.00 9.89
N LEU A 315 0.72 11.23 10.27
CA LEU A 315 0.58 12.36 9.34
C LEU A 315 1.89 12.78 8.64
N GLN A 316 3.04 12.34 9.14
CA GLN A 316 4.33 12.67 8.53
C GLN A 316 4.67 11.79 7.32
N ALA A 317 3.90 10.73 7.05
CA ALA A 317 4.17 9.82 5.95
C ALA A 317 4.28 10.59 4.62
N ALA A 318 5.35 10.34 3.87
CA ALA A 318 5.62 11.01 2.59
C ALA A 318 5.50 10.05 1.40
N SER A 319 5.23 8.77 1.66
CA SER A 319 5.12 7.71 0.68
C SER A 319 4.24 6.55 1.16
N GLU A 320 3.96 5.61 0.27
CA GLU A 320 3.27 4.37 0.64
C GLU A 320 4.09 3.54 1.63
N GLU A 321 5.42 3.52 1.44
CA GLU A 321 6.36 2.83 2.30
C GLU A 321 6.26 3.32 3.75
N ASP A 322 6.14 4.64 3.94
CA ASP A 322 5.93 5.22 5.26
C ASP A 322 4.56 4.83 5.84
N GLY A 323 3.52 4.78 4.99
CA GLY A 323 2.20 4.33 5.40
C GLY A 323 2.20 2.90 5.91
N ILE A 324 2.92 2.00 5.22
CA ILE A 324 3.15 0.60 5.65
C ILE A 324 3.91 0.58 6.98
N LEU A 325 4.98 1.37 7.10
CA LEU A 325 5.78 1.46 8.33
C LEU A 325 4.93 1.86 9.54
N TYR A 326 4.03 2.85 9.39
CA TYR A 326 3.13 3.26 10.48
C TYR A 326 2.05 2.22 10.77
N GLU A 327 1.46 1.58 9.77
CA GLU A 327 0.52 0.48 10.01
C GLU A 327 1.17 -0.66 10.80
N ARG A 328 2.35 -1.12 10.36
CA ARG A 328 3.12 -2.17 11.06
C ARG A 328 3.57 -1.78 12.44
N SER A 329 3.89 -0.50 12.64
CA SER A 329 4.20 0.03 13.97
C SER A 329 3.01 -0.06 14.91
N ALA A 330 1.80 0.27 14.43
CA ALA A 330 0.56 0.13 15.20
C ALA A 330 0.25 -1.35 15.48
N GLU A 331 0.47 -2.23 14.50
CA GLU A 331 0.30 -3.67 14.66
C GLU A 331 1.23 -4.25 15.73
N LEU A 332 2.52 -3.91 15.72
CA LEU A 332 3.50 -4.34 16.73
C LEU A 332 3.09 -3.89 18.13
N LEU A 333 2.64 -2.64 18.28
CA LEU A 333 2.17 -2.11 19.57
C LEU A 333 0.93 -2.86 20.05
N ARG A 334 -0.04 -3.12 19.16
CA ARG A 334 -1.22 -3.93 19.48
C ARG A 334 -0.82 -5.35 19.89
N ALA A 335 0.02 -6.02 19.10
CA ALA A 335 0.47 -7.38 19.39
C ALA A 335 1.15 -7.48 20.76
N TYR A 336 1.97 -6.47 21.11
CA TYR A 336 2.57 -6.39 22.44
C TYR A 336 1.52 -6.17 23.54
N HIS A 337 0.59 -5.22 23.32
CA HIS A 337 -0.48 -4.90 24.27
C HIS A 337 -1.35 -6.12 24.58
N GLU A 338 -1.71 -6.91 23.56
CA GLU A 338 -2.57 -8.09 23.67
C GLU A 338 -1.85 -9.28 24.33
N ASN A 339 -0.56 -9.50 24.04
CA ASN A 339 0.09 -10.79 24.32
C ASN A 339 1.25 -10.75 25.31
N ARG A 340 1.75 -9.57 25.70
CA ARG A 340 2.88 -9.45 26.63
C ARG A 340 2.62 -8.51 27.79
N GLY A 341 2.11 -7.31 27.52
CA GLY A 341 1.87 -6.35 28.59
C GLY A 341 1.06 -5.16 28.11
N ALA A 342 0.00 -4.85 28.85
CA ALA A 342 -0.90 -3.76 28.51
C ALA A 342 -0.16 -2.42 28.44
N ILE A 343 -0.25 -1.79 27.28
CA ILE A 343 0.22 -0.42 27.04
C ILE A 343 -0.84 0.54 27.58
N VAL A 344 -0.46 1.45 28.47
CA VAL A 344 -1.37 2.41 29.11
C VAL A 344 -1.31 3.81 28.48
N ARG A 345 -0.22 4.13 27.78
CA ARG A 345 -0.03 5.42 27.12
C ARG A 345 0.90 5.30 25.90
N LEU A 346 0.52 5.90 24.79
CA LEU A 346 1.43 6.20 23.67
C LEU A 346 2.04 7.59 23.87
N LEU A 347 3.33 7.71 23.61
CA LEU A 347 4.11 8.93 23.78
C LEU A 347 5.10 9.11 22.63
N LYS A 348 5.35 10.36 22.27
CA LYS A 348 6.37 10.72 21.29
C LYS A 348 7.73 10.77 21.99
N LEU A 349 8.71 10.07 21.42
CA LEU A 349 10.08 10.05 21.90
C LEU A 349 11.00 10.45 20.73
N GLY A 350 11.19 11.75 20.55
CA GLY A 350 11.87 12.31 19.38
C GLY A 350 11.16 11.92 18.08
N PRO A 351 11.83 11.17 17.16
CA PRO A 351 11.23 10.76 15.89
C PRO A 351 10.35 9.51 15.98
N VAL A 352 10.34 8.79 17.11
CA VAL A 352 9.57 7.53 17.25
C VAL A 352 8.39 7.69 18.20
N VAL A 353 7.38 6.84 18.02
CA VAL A 353 6.29 6.67 18.99
C VAL A 353 6.60 5.46 19.85
N ALA A 354 6.44 5.59 21.16
CA ALA A 354 6.68 4.52 22.13
C ALA A 354 5.39 4.22 22.91
N GLY A 355 5.20 2.95 23.27
CA GLY A 355 4.23 2.52 24.26
C GLY A 355 4.83 2.47 25.65
N LEU A 356 4.18 3.11 26.62
CA LEU A 356 4.45 2.92 28.04
C LEU A 356 3.51 1.85 28.59
N THR A 357 4.07 0.80 29.16
CA THR A 357 3.31 -0.30 29.76
C THR A 357 2.84 0.03 31.17
N VAL A 358 1.89 -0.75 31.68
CA VAL A 358 1.43 -0.66 33.07
C VAL A 358 2.59 -0.81 34.08
N ASP A 359 3.59 -1.64 33.75
CA ASP A 359 4.78 -1.88 34.57
C ASP A 359 5.89 -0.83 34.38
N GLN A 360 5.59 0.31 33.78
CA GLN A 360 6.54 1.38 33.45
C GLN A 360 7.66 1.00 32.47
N GLY A 361 7.43 -0.02 31.62
CA GLY A 361 8.33 -0.36 30.52
C GLY A 361 8.09 0.51 29.29
N LEU A 362 9.15 0.90 28.59
CA LEU A 362 9.04 1.56 27.28
C LEU A 362 9.26 0.57 26.14
N VAL A 363 8.31 0.54 25.21
CA VAL A 363 8.31 -0.34 24.04
C VAL A 363 8.29 0.51 22.79
N VAL A 364 9.27 0.32 21.90
CA VAL A 364 9.39 1.05 20.64
C VAL A 364 9.24 0.08 19.46
N PRO A 365 8.22 0.22 18.60
CA PRO A 365 8.11 -0.56 17.38
C PRO A 365 9.03 0.03 16.30
N LEU A 366 9.86 -0.80 15.70
CA LEU A 366 10.68 -0.48 14.53
C LEU A 366 10.51 -1.61 13.51
N PRO A 367 9.51 -1.53 12.61
CA PRO A 367 9.23 -2.58 11.64
C PRO A 367 10.27 -2.60 10.52
N LEU A 368 11.48 -3.05 10.87
CA LEU A 368 12.65 -3.12 10.01
C LEU A 368 12.92 -4.58 9.62
N ASP A 369 13.33 -4.82 8.37
CA ASP A 369 13.67 -6.18 7.90
C ASP A 369 15.03 -6.64 8.41
N HIS A 370 16.02 -5.75 8.35
CA HIS A 370 17.35 -6.02 8.87
C HIS A 370 18.07 -4.72 9.21
N ALA A 371 18.26 -4.45 10.50
CA ALA A 371 18.98 -3.26 10.95
C ALA A 371 20.43 -3.56 11.32
N VAL A 372 21.34 -2.76 10.77
CA VAL A 372 22.78 -2.77 11.12
C VAL A 372 23.13 -1.57 12.00
N TRP A 373 24.27 -1.63 12.69
CA TRP A 373 24.71 -0.61 13.64
C TRP A 373 25.25 0.62 12.92
N THR A 374 24.33 1.52 12.55
CA THR A 374 24.61 2.81 11.94
C THR A 374 24.47 3.95 12.95
N GLN A 375 24.95 5.13 12.60
CA GLN A 375 24.78 6.32 13.45
C GLN A 375 23.29 6.64 13.73
N PRO A 376 22.34 6.57 12.77
CA PRO A 376 20.91 6.71 13.07
C PRO A 376 20.37 5.68 14.07
N ILE A 377 20.72 4.40 13.94
CA ILE A 377 20.32 3.36 14.92
C ILE A 377 20.92 3.66 16.30
N GLN A 378 22.18 4.11 16.34
CA GLN A 378 22.80 4.57 17.58
C GLN A 378 22.05 5.76 18.20
N ARG A 379 21.59 6.73 17.39
CA ARG A 379 20.82 7.88 17.89
C ARG A 379 19.50 7.42 18.54
N VAL A 380 18.77 6.49 17.92
CA VAL A 380 17.54 5.92 18.49
C VAL A 380 17.84 5.16 19.78
N ALA A 381 18.88 4.32 19.79
CA ALA A 381 19.27 3.57 20.99
C ALA A 381 19.68 4.50 22.14
N ASN A 382 20.44 5.57 21.87
CA ASN A 382 20.82 6.56 22.87
C ASN A 382 19.62 7.35 23.38
N LEU A 383 18.69 7.72 22.49
CA LEU A 383 17.44 8.40 22.84
C LEU A 383 16.59 7.53 23.76
N LEU A 384 16.47 6.23 23.47
CA LEU A 384 15.73 5.32 24.33
C LEU A 384 16.46 5.13 25.67
N TYR A 385 17.78 4.94 25.68
CA TYR A 385 18.56 4.82 26.92
C TYR A 385 18.42 6.04 27.85
N ASN A 386 18.45 7.23 27.27
CA ASN A 386 18.40 8.50 28.00
C ASN A 386 16.98 8.96 28.32
N ALA A 387 15.94 8.31 27.77
CA ALA A 387 14.56 8.71 28.01
C ALA A 387 14.23 8.70 29.51
N ARG A 388 13.47 9.70 29.96
CA ARG A 388 12.97 9.82 31.33
C ARG A 388 11.49 10.19 31.26
N LEU A 389 10.68 9.66 32.18
CA LEU A 389 9.29 10.09 32.33
C LEU A 389 9.26 11.25 33.33
N ALA A 390 8.35 12.21 33.12
CA ALA A 390 8.18 13.33 34.04
C ALA A 390 7.72 12.87 35.44
N ASP A 391 6.91 11.81 35.49
CA ASP A 391 6.17 11.39 36.69
C ASP A 391 6.55 9.97 37.17
N GLY A 392 7.73 9.45 36.82
CA GLY A 392 8.12 8.10 37.24
C GLY A 392 9.44 7.60 36.65
N GLU A 393 9.87 6.44 37.15
CA GLU A 393 11.02 5.73 36.61
C GLU A 393 10.60 4.80 35.46
N ILE A 394 11.51 4.60 34.51
CA ILE A 394 11.33 3.60 33.45
C ILE A 394 12.00 2.33 33.93
N SER A 395 11.19 1.30 34.19
CA SER A 395 11.66 0.00 34.70
C SER A 395 12.44 -0.76 33.63
N ASP A 396 12.08 -0.59 32.37
CA ASP A 396 12.60 -1.40 31.28
C ASP A 396 12.46 -0.74 29.91
N ARG A 397 13.23 -1.22 28.92
CA ARG A 397 13.30 -0.69 27.57
C ARG A 397 13.36 -1.82 26.56
N GLU A 398 12.47 -1.79 25.59
CA GLU A 398 12.40 -2.81 24.56
C GLU A 398 12.18 -2.21 23.17
N ILE A 399 12.88 -2.74 22.18
CA ILE A 399 12.66 -2.48 20.77
C ILE A 399 12.05 -3.74 20.13
N LEU A 400 10.95 -3.56 19.40
CA LEU A 400 10.31 -4.62 18.62
C LEU A 400 10.66 -4.47 17.15
N ILE A 401 11.16 -5.54 16.53
CA ILE A 401 11.59 -5.55 15.12
C ILE A 401 10.88 -6.67 14.38
N THR A 402 10.33 -6.39 13.19
CA THR A 402 9.66 -7.37 12.34
C THR A 402 10.64 -8.39 11.76
N GLY A 403 11.83 -7.95 11.39
CA GLY A 403 12.94 -8.79 10.93
C GLY A 403 14.02 -9.00 11.99
N THR A 404 15.27 -8.65 11.67
CA THR A 404 16.47 -8.99 12.47
C THR A 404 17.44 -7.83 12.67
N LEU A 405 18.43 -8.02 13.52
CA LEU A 405 19.60 -7.16 13.72
C LEU A 405 20.88 -7.90 13.35
N SER A 406 21.90 -7.15 12.91
CA SER A 406 23.26 -7.64 12.94
C SER A 406 23.73 -7.94 14.37
N ASP A 407 24.74 -8.80 14.50
CA ASP A 407 25.31 -9.14 15.82
C ASP A 407 25.88 -7.91 16.53
N LEU A 408 26.50 -6.98 15.79
CA LEU A 408 27.04 -5.75 16.38
C LEU A 408 25.92 -4.81 16.83
N ALA A 409 24.87 -4.63 16.02
CA ALA A 409 23.72 -3.81 16.38
C ALA A 409 23.05 -4.33 17.65
N ARG A 410 22.77 -5.64 17.72
CA ARG A 410 22.21 -6.29 18.91
C ARG A 410 23.08 -6.01 20.13
N LYS A 411 24.37 -6.34 20.07
CA LYS A 411 25.31 -6.17 21.18
C LYS A 411 25.37 -4.72 21.67
N ARG A 412 25.38 -3.75 20.74
CA ARG A 412 25.43 -2.32 21.08
C ARG A 412 24.13 -1.82 21.70
N ILE A 413 22.97 -2.29 21.24
CA ILE A 413 21.67 -1.94 21.82
C ILE A 413 21.54 -2.57 23.21
N GLU A 414 21.84 -3.85 23.36
CA GLU A 414 21.76 -4.57 24.64
C GLU A 414 22.74 -4.02 25.69
N SER A 415 23.92 -3.57 25.28
CA SER A 415 24.87 -2.89 26.19
C SER A 415 24.30 -1.60 26.82
N ARG A 416 23.24 -1.04 26.22
CA ARG A 416 22.49 0.11 26.74
C ARG A 416 21.28 -0.31 27.58
N ARG A 417 21.22 -1.57 28.05
CA ARG A 417 20.09 -2.10 28.84
C ARG A 417 18.76 -1.97 28.09
N ILE A 418 18.79 -2.15 26.78
CA ILE A 418 17.61 -2.17 25.92
C ILE A 418 17.49 -3.60 25.40
N ARG A 419 16.36 -4.26 25.68
CA ARG A 419 16.04 -5.54 25.08
C ARG A 419 15.61 -5.37 23.63
N VAL A 420 15.86 -6.39 22.82
CA VAL A 420 15.36 -6.46 21.45
C VAL A 420 14.58 -7.74 21.25
N THR A 421 13.35 -7.61 20.76
CA THR A 421 12.59 -8.74 20.21
C THR A 421 12.60 -8.64 18.69
N GLU A 422 13.40 -9.47 18.04
CA GLU A 422 13.35 -9.68 16.59
C GLU A 422 12.26 -10.67 16.20
N ARG A 423 11.80 -10.60 14.95
CA ARG A 423 10.64 -11.37 14.47
C ARG A 423 9.45 -11.20 15.40
N ALA A 424 9.24 -9.96 15.85
CA ALA A 424 8.35 -9.63 16.94
C ALA A 424 6.91 -10.01 16.67
N LEU A 425 6.39 -9.78 15.45
CA LEU A 425 5.02 -10.18 15.11
C LEU A 425 4.82 -11.69 15.25
N VAL A 426 5.76 -12.51 14.75
CA VAL A 426 5.69 -13.98 14.87
C VAL A 426 5.74 -14.43 16.34
N LYS A 427 6.57 -13.79 17.16
CA LYS A 427 6.72 -14.15 18.58
C LYS A 427 5.58 -13.66 19.47
N LEU A 428 5.00 -12.51 19.15
CA LEU A 428 3.91 -11.89 19.91
C LEU A 428 2.54 -12.42 19.48
N ARG A 429 2.42 -12.91 18.24
CA ARG A 429 1.25 -13.60 17.72
C ARG A 429 1.65 -14.99 17.22
N PRO A 430 2.03 -15.91 18.12
CA PRO A 430 2.18 -17.29 17.69
C PRO A 430 0.84 -17.71 17.09
N ALA A 431 0.85 -18.20 15.85
CA ALA A 431 -0.35 -18.72 15.23
C ALA A 431 -1.03 -19.69 16.19
N ASP A 432 -2.35 -19.60 16.35
CA ASP A 432 -3.11 -20.67 16.99
C ASP A 432 -2.64 -21.98 16.36
N THR A 433 -2.12 -22.89 17.18
CA THR A 433 -1.53 -24.20 16.81
C THR A 433 -2.56 -25.16 16.19
N THR A 434 -3.32 -24.71 15.19
CA THR A 434 -4.39 -25.46 14.53
C THR A 434 -4.42 -25.30 13.02
N THR A 435 -3.31 -24.86 12.41
CA THR A 435 -3.16 -24.91 10.95
C THR A 435 -1.70 -25.19 10.57
N GLU A 436 -1.18 -26.32 11.06
CA GLU A 436 -0.19 -27.09 10.29
C GLU A 436 -0.93 -27.58 9.03
N VAL A 437 -0.90 -26.78 7.96
CA VAL A 437 -1.09 -27.32 6.61
C VAL A 437 0.30 -27.55 6.05
N ASP A 438 0.70 -28.80 6.22
CA ASP A 438 1.74 -29.52 5.51
C ASP A 438 1.71 -29.14 4.01
N ILE A 439 2.63 -28.30 3.57
CA ILE A 439 2.87 -28.07 2.14
C ILE A 439 3.85 -29.14 1.69
N ARG A 440 3.31 -30.24 1.17
CA ARG A 440 3.98 -31.12 0.22
C ARG A 440 3.67 -30.70 -1.19
#